data_AF-A0A1V5P3L2-F1
#
_entry.id   AF-A0A1V5P3L2-F1
#
_cell.length_a   1.000
_cell.length_b   1.000
_cell.length_c   1.000
_cell.angle_alpha   90.00
_cell.angle_beta   90.00
_cell.angle_gamma   90.00
#
_symmetry.space_group_name_H-M   'P 1'
#
loop_
_entity.id
_entity.type
_entity.pdbx_description
1 polymer ?
#
loop_
_entity_poly.entity_id
_entity_poly.type
_entity_poly.pdbx_seq_one_letter_code
_entity_poly.pdbx_strand_id
1 'polypeptide(L)'
;MAMLVESSLNRQDIAAVVAAESNFTLKLASLPGPVGPGAALWYGIGILPTQPPGQRYEAAQTVLQWLLQPETQVEWAAQTQYLPVSLSGLVAQQATLPAGDDSLESDLLQFTRQAAENGTWVIWPPQAQGKDCRTALVHALTAFNSELPAHEVLQNAVATCNAESVP
;
A
#
# COMPACT_ATOMS: atom_id res chain seq x y z
N MET A 1 14.05 -12.23 9.03
CA MET A 1 13.66 -11.79 7.67
C MET A 1 12.31 -11.13 7.77
N ALA A 2 12.21 -9.83 7.49
CA ALA A 2 10.93 -9.14 7.38
C ALA A 2 10.52 -9.15 5.91
N MET A 3 9.45 -9.86 5.59
CA MET A 3 8.87 -9.92 4.25
C MET A 3 8.00 -8.67 4.06
N LEU A 4 8.26 -7.90 3.00
CA LEU A 4 7.37 -6.83 2.55
C LEU A 4 6.09 -7.48 2.05
N VAL A 5 5.00 -7.31 2.81
CA VAL A 5 3.72 -7.90 2.45
C VAL A 5 3.02 -6.98 1.46
N GLU A 6 2.99 -7.42 0.20
CA GLU A 6 2.31 -6.79 -0.92
C GLU A 6 0.80 -6.67 -0.67
N SER A 7 0.15 -5.65 -1.25
CA SER A 7 -1.28 -5.34 -1.15
C SER A 7 -2.19 -6.29 -1.94
N SER A 8 -1.82 -7.56 -2.06
CA SER A 8 -2.65 -8.60 -2.69
C SER A 8 -3.36 -9.46 -1.63
N LEU A 9 -4.60 -9.83 -1.91
CA LEU A 9 -5.42 -10.80 -1.17
C LEU A 9 -4.99 -12.25 -1.44
N ASN A 10 -3.96 -12.47 -2.27
CA ASN A 10 -3.43 -13.80 -2.63
C ASN A 10 -2.63 -14.48 -1.49
N ARG A 11 -2.97 -14.15 -0.24
CA ARG A 11 -2.24 -14.56 0.97
C ARG A 11 -2.66 -15.92 1.48
N GLN A 12 -3.80 -16.44 1.03
CA GLN A 12 -4.22 -17.81 1.32
C GLN A 12 -3.25 -18.82 0.70
N ASP A 13 -2.80 -18.58 -0.54
CA ASP A 13 -1.79 -19.40 -1.20
C ASP A 13 -0.44 -19.35 -0.47
N ILE A 14 -0.01 -18.16 -0.04
CA ILE A 14 1.22 -17.98 0.75
C ILE A 14 1.10 -18.72 2.09
N ALA A 15 -0.02 -18.58 2.79
CA ALA A 15 -0.25 -19.26 4.07
C ALA A 15 -0.27 -20.78 3.91
N ALA A 16 -0.88 -21.29 2.84
CA ALA A 16 -0.92 -22.72 2.54
C ALA A 16 0.48 -23.28 2.25
N VAL A 17 1.31 -22.58 1.47
CA VAL A 17 2.70 -22.97 1.21
C VAL A 17 3.54 -22.96 2.49
N VAL A 18 3.43 -21.90 3.30
CA VAL A 18 4.15 -21.80 4.58
C VAL A 18 3.76 -22.93 5.53
N ALA A 19 2.46 -23.24 5.64
CA ALA A 19 1.98 -24.33 6.48
C ALA A 19 2.39 -25.72 5.96
N ALA A 20 2.51 -25.88 4.63
CA ALA A 20 2.92 -27.15 4.02
C ALA A 20 4.43 -27.43 4.19
N GLU A 21 5.26 -26.40 4.17
CA GLU A 21 6.72 -26.54 4.19
C GLU A 21 7.36 -26.21 5.54
N SER A 22 6.59 -25.68 6.51
CA SER A 22 7.12 -25.26 7.80
C SER A 22 6.12 -25.34 8.94
N ASN A 23 6.61 -25.35 10.19
CA ASN A 23 5.78 -25.31 11.41
C ASN A 23 5.44 -23.87 11.85
N PHE A 24 5.53 -22.89 10.95
CA PHE A 24 5.26 -21.49 11.28
C PHE A 24 3.83 -21.11 10.91
N THR A 25 3.22 -20.30 11.77
CA THR A 25 1.94 -19.64 11.47
C THR A 25 2.22 -18.25 10.93
N LEU A 26 1.73 -17.95 9.73
CA LEU A 26 1.80 -16.61 9.17
C LEU A 26 0.85 -15.68 9.94
N LYS A 27 1.32 -14.50 10.31
CA LYS A 27 0.55 -13.43 10.97
C LYS A 27 0.95 -12.07 10.42
N LEU A 28 0.03 -11.12 10.49
CA LEU A 28 0.28 -9.73 10.13
C LEU A 28 0.53 -8.90 11.38
N ALA A 29 1.48 -7.97 11.26
CA ALA A 29 1.79 -7.00 12.29
C ALA A 29 2.24 -5.70 11.63
N SER A 30 2.08 -4.59 12.34
CA SER A 30 2.61 -3.30 11.92
C SER A 30 4.12 -3.38 11.72
N LEU A 31 4.64 -2.63 10.75
CA LEU A 31 6.07 -2.37 10.69
C LEU A 31 6.52 -1.73 12.01
N PRO A 32 7.67 -2.10 12.58
CA PRO A 32 8.17 -1.45 13.78
C PRO A 32 8.66 -0.04 13.44
N GLY A 33 8.34 0.92 14.30
CA GLY A 33 8.85 2.28 14.28
C GLY A 33 9.65 2.61 15.55
N PRO A 34 10.25 3.80 15.64
CA PRO A 34 11.15 4.16 16.75
C PRO A 34 10.47 4.18 18.13
N VAL A 35 9.15 4.41 18.19
CA VAL A 35 8.38 4.54 19.43
C VAL A 35 7.06 3.75 19.40
N GLY A 36 6.97 2.69 18.59
CA GLY A 36 5.74 1.89 18.44
C GLY A 36 5.49 1.43 17.01
N PRO A 37 4.24 1.21 16.58
CA PRO A 37 3.91 0.95 15.19
C PRO A 37 4.45 2.05 14.26
N GLY A 38 5.26 1.66 13.29
CA GLY A 38 5.75 2.50 12.21
C GLY A 38 4.66 2.82 11.21
N ALA A 39 4.92 3.84 10.40
CA ALA A 39 3.95 4.26 9.39
C ALA A 39 3.83 3.22 8.28
N ALA A 40 2.61 3.03 7.78
CA ALA A 40 2.35 2.16 6.65
C ALA A 40 2.42 2.99 5.36
N LEU A 41 3.14 2.48 4.36
CA LEU A 41 3.16 3.09 3.04
C LEU A 41 1.84 2.76 2.33
N TRP A 42 1.09 3.78 1.95
CA TRP A 42 -0.04 3.59 1.03
C TRP A 42 0.48 3.65 -0.40
N TYR A 43 0.52 2.50 -1.07
CA TYR A 43 0.81 2.40 -2.49
C TYR A 43 -0.32 1.65 -3.18
N GLY A 44 -0.96 2.30 -4.13
CA GLY A 44 -2.12 1.77 -4.84
C GLY A 44 -2.48 2.65 -6.02
N ILE A 45 -3.46 2.19 -6.79
CA ILE A 45 -3.92 2.91 -7.98
C ILE A 45 -4.76 4.11 -7.54
N GLY A 46 -4.29 5.31 -7.86
CA GLY A 46 -5.09 6.53 -7.80
C GLY A 46 -5.71 6.82 -9.17
N ILE A 47 -7.01 7.10 -9.22
CA ILE A 47 -7.69 7.51 -10.45
C ILE A 47 -8.18 8.93 -10.26
N LEU A 48 -7.76 9.83 -11.14
CA LEU A 48 -8.19 11.23 -11.15
C LEU A 48 -8.64 11.65 -12.55
N PRO A 49 -9.65 12.51 -12.67
CA PRO A 49 -10.03 13.10 -13.94
C PRO A 49 -8.96 14.11 -14.35
N THR A 50 -8.37 13.94 -15.54
CA THR A 50 -7.27 14.78 -16.04
C THR A 50 -7.73 15.88 -17.01
N GLN A 51 -8.99 15.86 -17.42
CA GLN A 51 -9.57 16.83 -18.35
C GLN A 51 -10.03 18.10 -17.61
N PRO A 52 -10.05 19.27 -18.28
CA PRO A 52 -10.64 20.47 -17.70
C PRO A 52 -12.16 20.31 -17.45
N PRO A 53 -12.75 21.12 -16.56
CA PRO A 53 -14.18 21.09 -16.27
C PRO A 53 -15.04 21.20 -17.54
N GLY A 54 -16.08 20.38 -17.61
CA GLY A 54 -16.98 20.25 -18.74
C GLY A 54 -17.63 18.87 -18.77
N GLN A 55 -18.41 18.58 -19.81
CA GLN A 55 -19.24 17.36 -19.87
C GLN A 55 -18.46 16.05 -19.68
N ARG A 56 -17.23 15.95 -20.22
CA ARG A 56 -16.38 14.76 -20.04
C ARG A 56 -15.84 14.62 -18.62
N TYR A 57 -15.53 15.75 -17.98
CA TYR A 57 -15.08 15.77 -16.60
C TYR A 57 -16.21 15.37 -15.65
N GLU A 58 -17.41 15.88 -15.86
CA GLU A 58 -18.61 15.49 -15.08
C GLU A 58 -18.91 13.99 -15.23
N ALA A 59 -18.89 13.46 -16.45
CA ALA A 59 -19.08 12.03 -16.69
C ALA A 59 -17.99 11.18 -16.00
N ALA A 60 -16.72 11.61 -16.06
CA ALA A 60 -15.63 10.93 -15.36
C ALA A 60 -15.82 10.97 -13.84
N GLN A 61 -16.32 12.08 -13.28
CA GLN A 61 -16.66 12.14 -11.86
C GLN A 61 -17.78 11.18 -11.48
N THR A 62 -18.82 11.04 -12.30
CA THR A 62 -19.89 10.05 -12.07
C THR A 62 -19.33 8.63 -12.03
N VAL A 63 -18.43 8.27 -12.95
CA VAL A 63 -17.77 6.95 -12.95
C VAL A 63 -16.92 6.75 -11.70
N LEU A 64 -16.16 7.77 -11.29
CA LEU A 64 -15.36 7.71 -10.06
C LEU A 64 -16.23 7.54 -8.81
N GLN A 65 -17.34 8.27 -8.73
CA GLN A 65 -18.29 8.14 -7.63
C GLN A 65 -18.94 6.76 -7.58
N TRP A 66 -19.25 6.17 -8.74
CA TRP A 66 -19.73 4.80 -8.82
C TRP A 66 -18.66 3.79 -8.38
N LEU A 67 -17.42 3.95 -8.85
CA LEU A 67 -16.31 3.07 -8.51
C LEU A 67 -16.05 3.06 -6.99
N LEU A 68 -16.21 4.20 -6.33
CA LEU A 68 -15.98 4.35 -4.89
C LEU A 68 -17.16 3.89 -4.02
N GLN A 69 -18.28 3.45 -4.61
CA GLN A 69 -19.38 2.86 -3.82
C GLN A 69 -18.92 1.57 -3.12
N PRO A 70 -19.39 1.30 -1.90
CA PRO A 70 -18.95 0.15 -1.13
C PRO A 70 -19.11 -1.19 -1.87
N GLU A 71 -20.25 -1.41 -2.51
CA GLU A 71 -20.56 -2.62 -3.26
C GLU A 71 -19.63 -2.79 -4.48
N THR A 72 -19.35 -1.70 -5.20
CA THR A 72 -18.43 -1.72 -6.35
C THR A 72 -17.00 -2.01 -5.90
N GLN A 73 -16.60 -1.50 -4.74
CA GLN A 73 -15.29 -1.76 -4.16
C GLN A 73 -15.12 -3.23 -3.73
N VAL A 74 -16.17 -3.85 -3.19
CA VAL A 74 -16.18 -5.30 -2.87
C VAL A 74 -16.04 -6.14 -4.14
N GLU A 75 -16.80 -5.83 -5.18
CA GLU A 75 -16.68 -6.53 -6.47
C GLU A 75 -15.28 -6.37 -7.08
N TRP A 76 -14.76 -5.14 -7.07
CA TRP A 76 -13.40 -4.86 -7.54
C TRP A 76 -12.33 -5.63 -6.75
N ALA A 77 -12.47 -5.71 -5.42
CA ALA A 77 -11.55 -6.47 -4.57
C ALA A 77 -11.60 -7.97 -4.90
N ALA A 78 -12.79 -8.53 -5.10
CA ALA A 78 -12.95 -9.93 -5.51
C ALA A 78 -12.29 -10.23 -6.87
N GLN A 79 -12.41 -9.31 -7.84
CA GLN A 79 -11.86 -9.51 -9.19
C GLN A 79 -10.36 -9.26 -9.29
N THR A 80 -9.84 -8.30 -8.54
CA THR A 80 -8.45 -7.84 -8.68
C THR A 80 -7.54 -8.31 -7.56
N GLN A 81 -8.11 -8.82 -6.48
CA GLN A 81 -7.41 -9.20 -5.27
C GLN A 81 -6.69 -8.02 -4.61
N TYR A 82 -7.05 -6.77 -4.92
CA TYR A 82 -6.57 -5.59 -4.22
C TYR A 82 -7.51 -5.18 -3.09
N LEU A 83 -6.98 -4.47 -2.09
CA LEU A 83 -7.76 -3.89 -1.00
C LEU A 83 -8.62 -2.70 -1.47
N PRO A 84 -9.90 -2.61 -1.05
CA PRO A 84 -10.72 -1.43 -1.27
C PRO A 84 -10.00 -0.12 -0.90
N VAL A 85 -10.19 0.90 -1.73
CA VAL A 85 -9.50 2.19 -1.55
C VAL A 85 -10.24 3.17 -0.63
N SER A 86 -11.51 2.91 -0.32
CA SER A 86 -12.34 3.73 0.56
C SER A 86 -12.59 3.04 1.90
N LEU A 87 -12.71 3.82 2.98
CA LEU A 87 -13.04 3.29 4.31
C LEU A 87 -14.37 2.51 4.29
N SER A 88 -15.38 3.02 3.58
CA SER A 88 -16.67 2.35 3.44
C SER A 88 -16.56 1.04 2.66
N GLY A 89 -15.70 0.97 1.64
CA GLY A 89 -15.38 -0.26 0.92
C GLY A 89 -14.66 -1.28 1.80
N LEU A 90 -13.70 -0.84 2.64
CA LEU A 90 -13.02 -1.72 3.60
C LEU A 90 -14.00 -2.33 4.61
N VAL A 91 -14.92 -1.51 5.13
CA VAL A 91 -15.98 -1.98 6.04
C VAL A 91 -16.93 -2.96 5.34
N ALA A 92 -17.34 -2.67 4.10
CA ALA A 92 -18.20 -3.55 3.33
C ALA A 92 -17.51 -4.89 3.00
N GLN A 93 -16.23 -4.88 2.61
CA GLN A 93 -15.45 -6.09 2.37
C GLN A 93 -15.34 -6.92 3.64
N GLN A 94 -15.04 -6.31 4.78
CA GLN A 94 -14.96 -7.02 6.06
C GLN A 94 -16.30 -7.67 6.45
N ALA A 95 -17.43 -7.04 6.11
CA ALA A 95 -18.76 -7.61 6.35
C ALA A 95 -19.08 -8.83 5.47
N THR A 96 -18.30 -9.09 4.41
CA THR A 96 -18.44 -10.32 3.60
C THR A 96 -17.78 -11.54 4.24
N LEU A 97 -16.90 -11.33 5.22
CA LEU A 97 -16.20 -12.41 5.91
C LEU A 97 -17.10 -13.09 6.96
N PRO A 98 -16.91 -14.40 7.22
CA PRO A 98 -17.61 -15.08 8.30
C PRO A 98 -17.38 -14.42 9.67
N ALA A 99 -18.40 -14.47 10.53
CA ALA A 99 -18.25 -13.96 11.90
C ALA A 99 -17.18 -14.75 12.67
N GLY A 100 -16.23 -14.04 13.28
CA GLY A 100 -15.09 -14.66 13.97
C GLY A 100 -14.02 -15.21 13.02
N ASP A 101 -13.97 -14.71 11.78
CA ASP A 101 -12.88 -15.03 10.87
C ASP A 101 -11.54 -14.44 11.37
N ASP A 102 -10.63 -15.33 11.74
CA ASP A 102 -9.25 -15.03 12.17
C ASP A 102 -8.24 -15.20 11.00
N SER A 103 -8.72 -15.14 9.76
CA SER A 103 -7.90 -15.20 8.55
C SER A 103 -6.95 -14.00 8.42
N LEU A 104 -5.88 -14.20 7.65
CA LEU A 104 -4.97 -13.11 7.27
C LEU A 104 -5.66 -11.99 6.49
N GLU A 105 -6.77 -12.30 5.81
CA GLU A 105 -7.58 -11.30 5.11
C GLU A 105 -8.30 -10.41 6.11
N SER A 106 -8.95 -11.01 7.12
CA SER A 106 -9.56 -10.29 8.24
C SER A 106 -8.55 -9.38 8.95
N ASP A 107 -7.37 -9.93 9.27
CA ASP A 107 -6.25 -9.18 9.88
C ASP A 107 -5.81 -8.00 8.99
N LEU A 108 -5.71 -8.20 7.67
CA LEU A 108 -5.29 -7.16 6.71
C LEU A 108 -6.31 -6.05 6.58
N LEU A 109 -7.60 -6.40 6.46
CA LEU A 109 -8.69 -5.43 6.36
C LEU A 109 -8.77 -4.60 7.64
N GLN A 110 -8.65 -5.24 8.81
CA GLN A 110 -8.62 -4.56 10.09
C GLN A 110 -7.42 -3.61 10.20
N PHE A 111 -6.22 -4.08 9.84
CA PHE A 111 -5.01 -3.27 9.85
C PHE A 111 -5.14 -2.02 8.95
N THR A 112 -5.63 -2.23 7.73
CA THR A 112 -5.82 -1.17 6.73
C THR A 112 -6.86 -0.16 7.20
N ARG A 113 -7.97 -0.64 7.75
CA ARG A 113 -9.01 0.21 8.33
C ARG A 113 -8.48 1.08 9.48
N GLN A 114 -7.75 0.49 10.43
CA GLN A 114 -7.18 1.23 11.55
C GLN A 114 -6.20 2.31 11.10
N ALA A 115 -5.36 2.00 10.11
CA ALA A 115 -4.44 2.99 9.57
C ALA A 115 -5.18 4.12 8.84
N ALA A 116 -6.30 3.82 8.17
CA ALA A 116 -7.16 4.84 7.54
C ALA A 116 -7.87 5.72 8.58
N GLU A 117 -8.39 5.14 9.66
CA GLU A 117 -9.05 5.85 10.76
C GLU A 117 -8.06 6.74 11.54
N ASN A 118 -6.83 6.28 11.75
CA ASN A 118 -5.82 6.99 12.53
C ASN A 118 -4.92 7.93 11.70
N GLY A 119 -5.05 7.92 10.37
CA GLY A 119 -4.23 8.73 9.47
C GLY A 119 -2.74 8.38 9.51
N THR A 120 -2.37 7.14 9.82
CA THR A 120 -0.97 6.68 9.93
C THR A 120 -0.35 6.30 8.58
N TRP A 121 -1.00 6.69 7.48
CA TRP A 121 -0.51 6.50 6.14
C TRP A 121 0.52 7.54 5.76
N VAL A 122 1.59 7.08 5.13
CA VAL A 122 2.53 7.95 4.42
C VAL A 122 2.28 7.78 2.93
N ILE A 123 2.08 8.90 2.24
CA ILE A 123 2.04 8.95 0.78
C ILE A 123 3.48 8.99 0.29
N TRP A 124 3.79 8.18 -0.72
CA TRP A 124 5.10 8.26 -1.38
C TRP A 124 5.29 9.67 -1.95
N PRO A 125 6.37 10.40 -1.61
CA PRO A 125 6.60 11.75 -2.12
C PRO A 125 6.56 11.75 -3.66
N PRO A 126 5.92 12.74 -4.31
CA PRO A 126 5.85 12.78 -5.77
C PRO A 126 7.23 12.72 -6.45
N GLN A 127 8.24 13.34 -5.85
CA GLN A 127 9.64 13.30 -6.32
C GLN A 127 10.17 11.87 -6.39
N ALA A 128 9.73 10.99 -5.48
CA ALA A 128 10.16 9.60 -5.44
C ALA A 128 9.49 8.71 -6.49
N GLN A 129 8.59 9.27 -7.31
CA GLN A 129 8.17 8.66 -8.58
C GLN A 129 9.11 9.00 -9.74
N GLY A 130 9.95 10.02 -9.57
CA GLY A 130 10.98 10.41 -10.50
C GLY A 130 12.03 9.32 -10.71
N LYS A 131 12.54 9.24 -11.94
CA LYS A 131 13.47 8.17 -12.33
C LYS A 131 14.79 8.29 -11.56
N ASP A 132 15.27 9.51 -11.36
CA ASP A 132 16.59 9.75 -10.80
C ASP A 132 16.59 9.52 -9.28
N CYS A 133 15.57 10.00 -8.58
CA CYS A 133 15.31 9.78 -7.16
C CYS A 133 15.12 8.30 -6.88
N ARG A 134 14.26 7.60 -7.67
CA ARG A 134 14.05 6.16 -7.48
C ARG A 134 15.35 5.37 -7.66
N THR A 135 16.15 5.73 -8.66
CA THR A 135 17.47 5.12 -8.89
C THR A 135 18.42 5.39 -7.72
N ALA A 136 18.47 6.63 -7.23
CA ALA A 136 19.33 7.01 -6.12
C ALA A 136 18.92 6.34 -4.79
N LEU A 137 17.63 6.19 -4.52
CA LEU A 137 17.11 5.45 -3.37
C LEU A 137 17.50 3.97 -3.42
N VAL A 138 17.37 3.31 -4.59
CA VAL A 138 17.80 1.91 -4.76
C VAL A 138 19.31 1.76 -4.57
N HIS A 139 20.09 2.70 -5.11
CA HIS A 139 21.54 2.72 -4.91
C HIS A 139 21.91 2.89 -3.43
N ALA A 140 21.23 3.78 -2.70
CA ALA A 140 21.42 3.91 -1.25
C ALA A 140 21.07 2.62 -0.49
N LEU A 141 19.94 1.99 -0.81
CA LEU A 141 19.50 0.73 -0.20
C LEU A 141 20.52 -0.41 -0.40
N THR A 142 21.08 -0.51 -1.61
CA THR A 142 22.10 -1.53 -1.91
C THR A 142 23.46 -1.20 -1.30
N ALA A 143 23.80 0.08 -1.14
CA ALA A 143 25.03 0.50 -0.48
C ALA A 143 25.05 0.16 1.02
N PHE A 144 23.90 0.09 1.71
CA PHE A 144 23.83 -0.37 3.11
C PHE A 144 24.29 -1.83 3.29
N ASN A 145 24.30 -2.63 2.22
CA ASN A 145 24.83 -3.99 2.23
C ASN A 145 26.31 -4.07 1.81
N SER A 146 26.99 -2.91 1.70
CA SER A 146 28.39 -2.78 1.31
C SER A 146 29.16 -1.95 2.35
N GLU A 147 30.49 -1.97 2.30
CA GLU A 147 31.34 -1.15 3.20
C GLU A 147 31.33 0.35 2.87
N LEU A 148 30.47 0.81 1.96
CA LEU A 148 30.38 2.23 1.61
C LEU A 148 29.84 3.06 2.79
N PRO A 149 30.27 4.33 2.92
CA PRO A 149 29.77 5.23 3.96
C PRO A 149 28.29 5.54 3.70
N ALA A 150 27.43 4.74 4.31
CA ALA A 150 25.98 4.80 4.17
C ALA A 150 25.37 6.20 4.37
N HIS A 151 26.01 7.02 5.20
CA HIS A 151 25.61 8.42 5.42
C HIS A 151 25.73 9.28 4.15
N GLU A 152 26.87 9.21 3.45
CA GLU A 152 27.12 10.00 2.25
C GLU A 152 26.23 9.54 1.09
N VAL A 153 26.05 8.22 0.95
CA VAL A 153 25.17 7.67 -0.10
C VAL A 153 23.71 8.09 0.14
N LEU A 154 23.26 8.10 1.40
CA LEU A 154 21.93 8.57 1.76
C LEU A 154 21.77 10.08 1.52
N GLN A 155 22.78 10.90 1.88
CA GLN A 155 22.75 12.34 1.61
C GLN A 155 22.66 12.64 0.12
N ASN A 156 23.43 11.92 -0.71
CA ASN A 156 23.37 12.06 -2.16
C ASN A 156 22.00 11.67 -2.70
N ALA A 157 21.41 10.57 -2.21
CA ALA A 157 20.06 10.18 -2.61
C ALA A 157 19.01 11.24 -2.25
N VAL A 158 19.09 11.81 -1.05
CA VAL A 158 18.20 12.90 -0.62
C VAL A 158 18.37 14.14 -1.51
N ALA A 159 19.61 14.51 -1.82
CA ALA A 159 19.90 15.65 -2.70
C ALA A 159 19.34 15.43 -4.12
N THR A 160 19.52 14.24 -4.69
CA THR A 160 18.94 13.86 -5.99
C THR A 160 17.42 13.95 -5.96
N CYS A 161 16.77 13.39 -4.94
CA CYS A 161 15.32 13.44 -4.80
C CYS A 161 14.78 14.87 -4.66
N ASN A 162 15.48 15.75 -3.95
CA ASN A 162 15.07 17.15 -3.80
C ASN A 162 15.28 17.98 -5.07
N ALA A 163 16.24 17.61 -5.90
CA ALA A 163 16.53 18.27 -7.18
C ALA A 163 15.59 17.82 -8.31
N GLU A 164 14.92 16.67 -8.15
CA GLU A 164 14.03 16.14 -9.17
C GLU A 164 12.72 16.92 -9.22
N SER A 165 12.43 17.45 -10.41
CA SER A 165 11.15 18.11 -10.68
C SER A 165 10.03 17.09 -10.69
N VAL A 166 8.95 17.38 -9.95
CA VAL A 166 7.70 16.62 -10.04
C VAL A 166 7.10 16.84 -11.44
N PRO A 167 6.69 15.77 -12.16
CA PRO A 167 6.01 15.90 -13.45
C PRO A 167 4.67 16.65 -13.35
#